data_AF-A0A7K4IDN0-F1
#
_entry.id   AF-A0A7K4IDN0-F1
#
_cell.length_a   1.000
_cell.length_b   1.000
_cell.length_c   1.000
_cell.angle_alpha   90.00
_cell.angle_beta   90.00
_cell.angle_gamma   90.00
#
_symmetry.space_group_name_H-M   'P 1'
#
loop_
_entity.id
_entity.type
_entity.pdbx_description
1 polymer ?
#
loop_
_entity_poly.entity_id
_entity_poly.type
_entity_poly.pdbx_seq_one_letter_code
_entity_poly.pdbx_strand_id
1 'polypeptide(L)'
;MPQAMFAIWWDDTLGPLVGRASPDGFALTGDEALAVFLGHGVNQEARIGYTNLGRGLVVSLMEAPNCIGVLLDKDEDPQVVERNLVRVAKDIDFNSEDWDTEIHAAFDGLKRLMRSSTYDELLARPEVRRMIDDLVEGRLDALHPRHILRAASTYPAAAKYLGSDHEENERTLRDLAAAGLLVPRTYGRRVQCRQCGSSEVEVSLTCPSCDSKDLYKVYAVYCQHCGNRTQALIPDDLTEVCCQYCKAPMKVSDLAVLDVEVLCQECGRASPDPRIALTCTVCGRRLGNVDILGGTGLSYASKIDRRKKH
;
A
#
# COMPACT_ATOMS: atom_id res chain seq x y z
N MET A 1 -23.01 -5.83 -13.31
CA MET A 1 -22.08 -6.99 -13.39
C MET A 1 -21.23 -6.75 -14.61
N PRO A 2 -19.90 -6.96 -14.56
CA PRO A 2 -19.03 -6.53 -15.65
C PRO A 2 -19.42 -7.24 -16.93
N GLN A 3 -19.30 -6.51 -18.04
CA GLN A 3 -19.77 -6.98 -19.33
C GLN A 3 -18.83 -8.05 -19.89
N ALA A 4 -17.52 -7.81 -19.81
CA ALA A 4 -16.50 -8.71 -20.30
C ALA A 4 -15.15 -8.50 -19.62
N MET A 5 -14.30 -9.51 -19.67
CA MET A 5 -12.88 -9.45 -19.37
C MET A 5 -12.08 -9.83 -20.62
N PHE A 6 -10.94 -9.17 -20.82
CA PHE A 6 -10.07 -9.31 -21.98
C PHE A 6 -8.65 -9.64 -21.53
N ALA A 7 -7.98 -10.57 -22.20
CA ALA A 7 -6.52 -10.64 -22.25
C ALA A 7 -6.01 -9.74 -23.38
N ILE A 8 -4.90 -9.06 -23.15
CA ILE A 8 -4.18 -8.24 -24.13
C ILE A 8 -2.71 -8.58 -23.99
N TRP A 9 -2.07 -8.92 -25.09
CA TRP A 9 -0.73 -9.51 -25.12
C TRP A 9 0.17 -8.55 -25.88
N TRP A 10 1.42 -8.45 -25.48
CA TRP A 10 2.38 -7.69 -26.27
C TRP A 10 3.17 -8.61 -27.19
N ASP A 11 3.15 -8.31 -28.48
CA ASP A 11 4.03 -8.89 -29.48
C ASP A 11 5.13 -7.89 -29.82
N ASP A 12 6.40 -8.29 -29.73
CA ASP A 12 7.53 -7.41 -29.96
C ASP A 12 7.63 -6.86 -31.41
N THR A 13 6.90 -7.47 -32.35
CA THR A 13 6.87 -7.07 -33.77
C THR A 13 5.61 -6.29 -34.13
N LEU A 14 4.47 -6.64 -33.54
CA LEU A 14 3.14 -6.11 -33.90
C LEU A 14 2.55 -5.16 -32.85
N GLY A 15 3.14 -5.10 -31.65
CA GLY A 15 2.62 -4.34 -30.52
C GLY A 15 1.50 -5.08 -29.77
N PRO A 16 0.58 -4.37 -29.11
CA PRO A 16 -0.47 -5.00 -28.32
C PRO A 16 -1.48 -5.70 -29.24
N LEU A 17 -1.54 -7.03 -29.14
CA LEU A 17 -2.48 -7.87 -29.86
C LEU A 17 -3.76 -8.06 -29.04
N VAL A 18 -4.88 -7.99 -29.75
CA VAL A 18 -6.21 -8.31 -29.22
C VAL A 18 -6.23 -9.76 -28.78
N GLY A 19 -6.44 -10.00 -27.49
CA GLY A 19 -6.44 -11.35 -26.93
C GLY A 19 -7.81 -11.99 -26.82
N ARG A 20 -7.92 -12.90 -25.86
CA ARG A 20 -9.14 -13.65 -25.54
C ARG A 20 -10.11 -12.81 -24.72
N ALA A 21 -11.39 -13.10 -24.83
CA ALA A 21 -12.42 -12.44 -24.05
C ALA A 21 -13.31 -13.46 -23.35
N SER A 22 -13.83 -13.11 -22.18
CA SER A 22 -14.92 -13.83 -21.55
C SER A 22 -16.02 -12.84 -21.14
N PRO A 23 -17.29 -13.09 -21.45
CA PRO A 23 -17.81 -14.26 -22.17
C PRO A 23 -17.51 -14.20 -23.69
N ASP A 24 -17.62 -15.34 -24.36
CA ASP A 24 -17.43 -15.44 -25.81
C ASP A 24 -18.36 -14.47 -26.57
N GLY A 25 -17.81 -13.81 -27.59
CA GLY A 25 -18.54 -12.84 -28.44
C GLY A 25 -18.21 -11.37 -28.16
N PHE A 26 -17.45 -11.08 -27.11
CA PHE A 26 -16.81 -9.79 -26.93
C PHE A 26 -15.42 -9.78 -27.57
N ALA A 27 -15.04 -8.67 -28.19
CA ALA A 27 -13.70 -8.48 -28.74
C ALA A 27 -13.34 -7.00 -28.65
N LEU A 28 -12.06 -6.71 -28.41
CA LEU A 28 -11.48 -5.38 -28.58
C LEU A 28 -11.02 -5.21 -30.03
N THR A 29 -11.10 -4.01 -30.58
CA THR A 29 -10.35 -3.67 -31.80
C THR A 29 -8.87 -3.45 -31.46
N GLY A 30 -8.00 -3.43 -32.47
CA GLY A 30 -6.57 -3.12 -32.25
C GLY A 30 -6.38 -1.74 -31.61
N ASP A 31 -7.17 -0.75 -32.03
CA ASP A 31 -7.13 0.60 -31.48
C ASP A 31 -7.59 0.64 -30.01
N GLU A 32 -8.62 -0.14 -29.66
CA GLU A 32 -9.10 -0.25 -28.28
C GLU A 32 -8.08 -0.98 -27.40
N ALA A 33 -7.46 -2.05 -27.89
CA ALA A 33 -6.41 -2.76 -27.17
C ALA A 33 -5.20 -1.84 -26.90
N LEU A 34 -4.79 -1.06 -27.91
CA LEU A 34 -3.75 -0.05 -27.75
C LEU A 34 -4.13 1.03 -26.74
N ALA A 35 -5.37 1.53 -26.79
CA ALA A 35 -5.86 2.54 -25.84
C ALA A 35 -5.89 2.01 -24.39
N VAL A 36 -6.25 0.74 -24.19
CA VAL A 36 -6.17 0.10 -22.87
C VAL A 36 -4.72 0.00 -22.43
N PHE A 37 -3.81 -0.41 -23.31
CA PHE A 37 -2.38 -0.52 -23.00
C PHE A 37 -1.75 0.82 -22.63
N LEU A 38 -2.06 1.89 -23.37
CA LEU A 38 -1.61 3.26 -23.09
C LEU A 38 -2.22 3.85 -21.80
N GLY A 39 -3.34 3.29 -21.32
CA GLY A 39 -3.95 3.63 -20.04
C GLY A 39 -3.04 3.37 -18.82
N HIS A 40 -1.96 2.59 -19.00
CA HIS A 40 -0.94 2.31 -17.99
C HIS A 40 0.25 3.30 -18.02
N GLY A 41 0.14 4.36 -18.82
CA GLY A 41 1.19 5.36 -19.02
C GLY A 41 2.14 4.99 -20.16
N VAL A 42 2.81 6.01 -20.73
CA VAL A 42 3.68 5.88 -21.92
C VAL A 42 4.83 4.88 -21.70
N ASN A 43 5.28 4.73 -20.46
CA ASN A 43 6.35 3.80 -20.06
C ASN A 43 5.82 2.54 -19.35
N GLN A 44 4.51 2.29 -19.31
CA GLN A 44 3.89 1.15 -18.60
C GLN A 44 4.21 1.10 -17.08
N GLU A 45 4.40 2.28 -16.47
CA GLU A 45 4.78 2.41 -15.06
C GLU A 45 3.61 2.16 -14.10
N ALA A 46 2.36 2.34 -14.56
CA ALA A 46 1.18 2.14 -13.74
C ALA A 46 0.65 0.71 -13.86
N ARG A 47 0.56 -0.01 -12.73
CA ARG A 47 0.01 -1.37 -12.71
C ARG A 47 -1.49 -1.42 -13.01
N ILE A 48 -2.23 -0.36 -12.71
CA ILE A 48 -3.66 -0.22 -13.00
C ILE A 48 -3.88 0.89 -14.03
N GLY A 49 -4.77 0.65 -14.98
CA GLY A 49 -5.15 1.58 -16.03
C GLY A 49 -6.67 1.78 -16.09
N TYR A 50 -7.07 2.96 -16.55
CA TYR A 50 -8.47 3.35 -16.73
C TYR A 50 -8.66 3.92 -18.14
N THR A 51 -9.44 3.24 -18.97
CA THR A 51 -9.63 3.65 -20.37
C THR A 51 -11.09 3.67 -20.75
N ASN A 52 -11.59 4.80 -21.27
CA ASN A 52 -12.93 4.90 -21.79
C ASN A 52 -12.95 4.58 -23.29
N LEU A 53 -13.61 3.49 -23.68
CA LEU A 53 -13.69 3.02 -25.07
C LEU A 53 -14.92 3.55 -25.82
N GLY A 54 -15.65 4.53 -25.27
CA GLY A 54 -16.89 5.06 -25.83
C GLY A 54 -18.11 4.14 -25.66
N ARG A 55 -17.90 2.81 -25.62
CA ARG A 55 -18.91 1.80 -25.27
C ARG A 55 -18.95 1.42 -23.79
N GLY A 56 -17.96 1.86 -23.01
CA GLY A 56 -17.88 1.63 -21.58
C GLY A 56 -16.49 1.97 -21.04
N LEU A 57 -16.39 2.02 -19.71
CA LEU A 57 -15.12 2.16 -19.01
C LEU A 57 -14.45 0.80 -18.89
N VAL A 58 -13.15 0.74 -19.17
CA VAL A 58 -12.32 -0.43 -18.94
C VAL A 58 -11.38 -0.13 -17.78
N VAL A 59 -11.39 -1.01 -16.78
CA VAL A 59 -10.38 -1.06 -15.71
C VAL A 59 -9.41 -2.18 -16.08
N SER A 60 -8.14 -1.85 -16.22
CA SER A 60 -7.11 -2.79 -16.65
C SER A 60 -5.99 -2.96 -15.63
N LEU A 61 -5.36 -4.12 -15.66
CA LEU A 61 -4.22 -4.51 -14.82
C LEU A 61 -3.10 -5.03 -15.71
N MET A 62 -1.92 -4.45 -15.55
CA MET A 62 -0.71 -4.77 -16.30
C MET A 62 0.20 -5.67 -15.46
N GLU A 63 0.59 -6.81 -16.04
CA GLU A 63 1.71 -7.65 -15.61
C GLU A 63 2.63 -7.79 -16.81
N ALA A 64 3.55 -6.84 -16.96
CA ALA A 64 4.33 -6.67 -18.18
C ALA A 64 4.99 -7.99 -18.61
N PRO A 65 4.84 -8.40 -19.89
CA PRO A 65 4.38 -7.57 -21.01
C PRO A 65 2.87 -7.69 -21.31
N ASN A 66 2.10 -8.40 -20.48
CA ASN A 66 0.69 -8.70 -20.71
C ASN A 66 -0.24 -7.84 -19.86
N CYS A 67 -1.47 -7.66 -20.31
CA CYS A 67 -2.49 -6.86 -19.66
C CYS A 67 -3.83 -7.61 -19.66
N ILE A 68 -4.60 -7.46 -18.60
CA ILE A 68 -6.01 -7.85 -18.58
C ILE A 68 -6.88 -6.62 -18.40
N GLY A 69 -8.01 -6.55 -19.11
CA GLY A 69 -8.96 -5.45 -19.05
C GLY A 69 -10.36 -5.94 -18.72
N VAL A 70 -11.10 -5.22 -17.88
CA VAL A 70 -12.50 -5.52 -17.57
C VAL A 70 -13.37 -4.39 -18.07
N LEU A 71 -14.33 -4.69 -18.94
CA LEU A 71 -15.36 -3.74 -19.39
C LEU A 71 -16.48 -3.67 -18.37
N LEU A 72 -16.71 -2.48 -17.84
CA LEU A 72 -17.71 -2.21 -16.81
C LEU A 72 -19.09 -1.99 -17.42
N ASP A 73 -20.11 -2.33 -16.65
CA ASP A 73 -21.47 -1.85 -16.89
C ASP A 73 -21.67 -0.41 -16.34
N LYS A 74 -22.72 0.28 -16.78
CA LYS A 74 -22.93 1.72 -16.50
C LYS A 74 -23.06 2.06 -15.02
N ASP A 75 -23.52 1.10 -14.22
CA ASP A 75 -23.81 1.29 -12.78
C ASP A 75 -22.72 0.69 -11.87
N GLU A 76 -21.56 0.30 -12.42
CA GLU A 76 -20.50 -0.33 -11.64
C GLU A 76 -19.48 0.66 -11.11
N ASP A 77 -19.15 0.52 -9.81
CA ASP A 77 -18.07 1.26 -9.19
C ASP A 77 -16.70 0.73 -9.67
N PRO A 78 -15.91 1.56 -10.40
CA PRO A 78 -14.62 1.14 -10.92
C PRO A 78 -13.61 0.75 -9.84
N GLN A 79 -13.70 1.34 -8.64
CA GLN A 79 -12.78 1.02 -7.54
C GLN A 79 -13.03 -0.38 -6.96
N VAL A 80 -14.31 -0.82 -6.95
CA VAL A 80 -14.66 -2.18 -6.53
C VAL A 80 -14.13 -3.20 -7.53
N VAL A 81 -14.24 -2.89 -8.83
CA VAL A 81 -13.69 -3.74 -9.90
C VAL A 81 -12.16 -3.80 -9.81
N GLU A 82 -11.48 -2.67 -9.68
CA GLU A 82 -10.01 -2.63 -9.50
C GLU A 82 -9.57 -3.53 -8.34
N ARG A 83 -10.14 -3.32 -7.14
CA ARG A 83 -9.77 -4.06 -5.93
C ARG A 83 -9.93 -5.57 -6.13
N ASN A 84 -11.02 -5.99 -6.78
CA ASN A 84 -11.29 -7.40 -7.01
C ASN A 84 -10.46 -7.96 -8.16
N LEU A 85 -10.16 -7.18 -9.19
CA LEU A 85 -9.27 -7.54 -10.30
C LEU A 85 -7.86 -7.85 -9.79
N VAL A 86 -7.31 -7.03 -8.89
CA VAL A 86 -6.01 -7.28 -8.23
C VAL A 86 -6.00 -8.60 -7.44
N ARG A 87 -7.14 -9.03 -6.90
CA ARG A 87 -7.25 -10.32 -6.18
C ARG A 87 -7.23 -11.49 -7.15
N VAL A 88 -8.06 -11.42 -8.19
CA VAL A 88 -8.16 -12.46 -9.22
C VAL A 88 -6.83 -12.63 -9.96
N ALA A 89 -6.15 -11.54 -10.28
CA ALA A 89 -4.88 -11.57 -11.01
C ALA A 89 -3.78 -12.39 -10.32
N LYS A 90 -3.87 -12.63 -9.00
CA LYS A 90 -2.92 -13.49 -8.28
C LYS A 90 -3.04 -14.97 -8.65
N ASP A 91 -4.20 -15.36 -9.13
CA ASP A 91 -4.54 -16.74 -9.46
C ASP A 91 -4.46 -17.00 -10.97
N ILE A 92 -4.09 -15.98 -11.77
CA ILE A 92 -3.91 -16.10 -13.23
C ILE A 92 -2.45 -16.43 -13.52
N ASP A 93 -2.21 -17.47 -14.32
CA ASP A 93 -0.88 -17.68 -14.91
C ASP A 93 -0.74 -16.87 -16.21
N PHE A 94 -0.11 -15.70 -16.11
CA PHE A 94 0.16 -14.81 -17.26
C PHE A 94 1.14 -15.38 -18.28
N ASN A 95 1.72 -16.57 -18.05
CA ASN A 95 2.56 -17.28 -19.01
C ASN A 95 1.91 -18.58 -19.53
N SER A 96 0.64 -18.82 -19.19
CA SER A 96 -0.09 -20.01 -19.64
C SER A 96 -0.20 -20.04 -21.17
N GLU A 97 -0.19 -21.23 -21.75
CA GLU A 97 -0.51 -21.44 -23.17
C GLU A 97 -2.03 -21.53 -23.41
N ASP A 98 -2.83 -21.77 -22.35
CA ASP A 98 -4.29 -21.91 -22.39
C ASP A 98 -5.01 -20.71 -21.75
N TRP A 99 -4.86 -19.55 -22.40
CA TRP A 99 -5.47 -18.30 -21.95
C TRP A 99 -7.00 -18.28 -22.00
N ASP A 100 -7.61 -19.17 -22.78
CA ASP A 100 -9.06 -19.31 -22.80
C ASP A 100 -9.54 -19.82 -21.44
N THR A 101 -8.90 -20.86 -20.91
CA THR A 101 -9.20 -21.35 -19.55
C THR A 101 -8.89 -20.30 -18.48
N GLU A 102 -7.74 -19.62 -18.56
CA GLU A 102 -7.33 -18.61 -17.58
C GLU A 102 -8.32 -17.44 -17.51
N ILE A 103 -8.71 -16.85 -18.65
CA ILE A 103 -9.62 -15.69 -18.67
C ILE A 103 -11.04 -16.07 -18.24
N HIS A 104 -11.52 -17.27 -18.60
CA HIS A 104 -12.82 -17.75 -18.13
C HIS A 104 -12.83 -17.93 -16.60
N ALA A 105 -11.81 -18.61 -16.06
CA ALA A 105 -11.67 -18.81 -14.62
C ALA A 105 -11.54 -17.48 -13.87
N ALA A 106 -10.73 -16.55 -14.40
CA ALA A 106 -10.55 -15.21 -13.85
C ALA A 106 -11.87 -14.42 -13.85
N PHE A 107 -12.58 -14.41 -14.97
CA PHE A 107 -13.84 -13.68 -15.08
C PHE A 107 -14.93 -14.25 -14.16
N ASP A 108 -15.02 -15.57 -14.02
CA ASP A 108 -15.90 -16.21 -13.04
C ASP A 108 -15.49 -15.93 -11.60
N GLY A 109 -14.19 -15.92 -11.30
CA GLY A 109 -13.62 -15.46 -10.03
C GLY A 109 -14.05 -14.03 -9.71
N LEU A 110 -13.90 -13.11 -10.67
CA LEU A 110 -14.27 -11.71 -10.52
C LEU A 110 -15.79 -11.57 -10.27
N LYS A 111 -16.63 -12.24 -11.06
CA LYS A 111 -18.08 -12.23 -10.87
C LYS A 111 -18.48 -12.76 -9.48
N ARG A 112 -17.80 -13.78 -8.95
CA ARG A 112 -18.02 -14.27 -7.58
C ARG A 112 -17.62 -13.23 -6.53
N LEU A 113 -16.46 -12.58 -6.69
CA LEU A 113 -16.00 -11.53 -5.78
C LEU A 113 -16.88 -10.28 -5.80
N MET A 114 -17.44 -9.96 -6.97
CA MET A 114 -18.37 -8.84 -7.11
C MET A 114 -19.76 -9.14 -6.58
N ARG A 115 -20.18 -10.41 -6.56
CA ARG A 115 -21.36 -10.85 -5.84
C ARG A 115 -21.15 -10.83 -4.32
N SER A 116 -19.94 -11.14 -3.87
CA SER A 116 -19.59 -11.31 -2.45
C SER A 116 -18.96 -10.08 -1.82
N SER A 117 -19.72 -8.98 -1.70
CA SER A 117 -19.62 -8.07 -0.53
C SER A 117 -20.83 -7.14 -0.49
N THR A 118 -22.04 -7.69 -0.54
CA THR A 118 -23.21 -6.89 -0.14
C THR A 118 -23.10 -6.57 1.35
N TYR A 119 -23.65 -5.41 1.77
CA TYR A 119 -23.71 -5.00 3.18
C TYR A 119 -24.23 -6.13 4.08
N ASP A 120 -25.25 -6.86 3.60
CA ASP A 120 -25.87 -7.99 4.30
C ASP A 120 -24.93 -9.20 4.45
N GLU A 121 -24.10 -9.52 3.45
CA GLU A 121 -23.12 -10.60 3.55
C GLU A 121 -21.96 -10.26 4.50
N LEU A 122 -21.56 -8.98 4.55
CA LEU A 122 -20.54 -8.52 5.49
C LEU A 122 -21.07 -8.58 6.94
N LEU A 123 -22.31 -8.15 7.17
CA LEU A 123 -22.96 -8.25 8.49
C LEU A 123 -23.41 -9.68 8.86
N ALA A 124 -23.55 -10.59 7.89
CA ALA A 124 -23.80 -12.00 8.17
C ALA A 124 -22.61 -12.67 8.89
N ARG A 125 -21.41 -12.11 8.76
CA ARG A 125 -20.22 -12.59 9.48
C ARG A 125 -20.30 -12.17 10.95
N PRO A 126 -20.36 -13.13 11.90
CA PRO A 126 -20.55 -12.83 13.32
C PRO A 126 -19.48 -11.88 13.90
N GLU A 127 -18.24 -11.98 13.43
CA GLU A 127 -17.14 -11.15 13.89
C GLU A 127 -17.28 -9.70 13.45
N VAL A 128 -17.70 -9.48 12.21
CA VAL A 128 -17.95 -8.14 11.65
C VAL A 128 -19.14 -7.51 12.34
N ARG A 129 -20.24 -8.26 12.49
CA ARG A 129 -21.43 -7.79 13.20
C ARG A 129 -21.11 -7.37 14.63
N ARG A 130 -20.41 -8.21 15.38
CA ARG A 130 -19.98 -7.87 16.75
C ARG A 130 -19.14 -6.60 16.78
N MET A 131 -18.18 -6.45 15.87
CA MET A 131 -17.33 -5.26 15.81
C MET A 131 -18.14 -3.99 15.52
N ILE A 132 -19.12 -4.05 14.61
CA ILE A 132 -20.02 -2.93 14.31
C ILE A 132 -20.94 -2.63 15.49
N ASP A 133 -21.53 -3.66 16.11
CA ASP A 133 -22.37 -3.50 17.30
C ASP A 133 -21.58 -2.84 18.44
N ASP A 134 -20.32 -3.24 18.65
CA ASP A 134 -19.43 -2.61 19.64
C ASP A 134 -19.15 -1.13 19.34
N LEU A 135 -19.02 -0.73 18.07
CA LEU A 135 -18.88 0.66 17.66
C LEU A 135 -20.16 1.46 17.88
N VAL A 136 -21.31 0.92 17.46
CA VAL A 136 -22.62 1.59 17.58
C VAL A 136 -23.03 1.75 19.05
N GLU A 137 -22.76 0.76 19.88
CA GLU A 137 -23.08 0.78 21.31
C GLU A 137 -22.00 1.50 22.16
N GLY A 138 -20.95 2.04 21.52
CA GLY A 138 -19.90 2.83 22.17
C GLY A 138 -18.96 2.02 23.07
N ARG A 139 -18.94 0.69 22.94
CA ARG A 139 -17.93 -0.17 23.60
C ARG A 139 -16.56 -0.04 22.94
N LEU A 140 -16.56 0.25 21.65
CA LEU A 140 -15.39 0.60 20.86
C LEU A 140 -15.61 2.02 20.32
N ASP A 141 -14.71 2.95 20.65
CA ASP A 141 -14.88 4.35 20.23
C ASP A 141 -14.54 4.52 18.74
N ALA A 142 -13.37 4.01 18.33
CA ALA A 142 -12.94 4.01 16.94
C ALA A 142 -11.91 2.91 16.66
N LEU A 143 -11.76 2.57 15.38
CA LEU A 143 -10.71 1.68 14.87
C LEU A 143 -9.51 2.51 14.42
N HIS A 144 -8.45 2.54 15.23
CA HIS A 144 -7.23 3.28 14.90
C HIS A 144 -6.16 2.35 14.30
N PRO A 145 -5.53 2.73 13.17
CA PRO A 145 -4.39 2.00 12.64
C PRO A 145 -3.17 2.14 13.56
N ARG A 146 -2.29 1.13 13.57
CA ARG A 146 -0.98 1.20 14.23
C ARG A 146 0.13 1.05 13.19
N HIS A 147 0.99 2.06 13.10
CA HIS A 147 2.13 2.05 12.21
C HIS A 147 3.37 1.51 12.95
N ILE A 148 3.74 0.27 12.63
CA ILE A 148 4.79 -0.47 13.35
C ILE A 148 6.10 -0.45 12.55
N LEU A 149 7.16 0.05 13.18
CA LEU A 149 8.53 -0.15 12.71
C LEU A 149 9.12 -1.39 13.37
N ARG A 150 9.73 -2.25 12.55
CA ARG A 150 10.46 -3.45 12.99
C ARG A 150 11.95 -3.26 12.76
N ALA A 151 12.76 -3.33 13.81
CA ALA A 151 14.23 -3.29 13.67
C ALA A 151 14.79 -4.66 13.24
N ALA A 152 14.51 -5.06 12.00
CA ALA A 152 15.06 -6.27 11.39
C ALA A 152 16.56 -6.09 11.07
N SER A 153 17.37 -7.13 11.29
CA SER A 153 18.79 -7.12 10.92
C SER A 153 18.94 -7.69 9.53
N THR A 154 19.43 -6.89 8.59
CA THR A 154 19.71 -7.35 7.22
C THR A 154 21.22 -7.42 7.01
N TYR A 155 21.67 -8.43 6.27
CA TYR A 155 23.08 -8.63 5.92
C TYR A 155 23.23 -8.62 4.40
N PRO A 156 23.25 -7.44 3.74
CA PRO A 156 23.26 -7.35 2.28
C PRO A 156 24.43 -8.10 1.61
N ALA A 157 25.58 -8.15 2.27
CA ALA A 157 26.73 -8.91 1.78
C ALA A 157 26.48 -10.44 1.82
N ALA A 158 25.81 -10.94 2.86
CA ALA A 158 25.47 -12.36 2.97
C ALA A 158 24.35 -12.74 1.98
N ALA A 159 23.40 -11.83 1.73
CA ALA A 159 22.30 -12.06 0.81
C ALA A 159 22.76 -12.39 -0.63
N LYS A 160 23.94 -11.90 -1.03
CA LYS A 160 24.56 -12.27 -2.32
C LYS A 160 24.94 -13.74 -2.43
N TYR A 161 25.10 -14.44 -1.31
CA TYR A 161 25.52 -15.85 -1.25
C TYR A 161 24.40 -16.78 -0.80
N LEU A 162 23.55 -16.31 0.11
CA LEU A 162 22.54 -17.11 0.79
C LEU A 162 21.10 -16.84 0.27
N GLY A 163 20.92 -15.83 -0.59
CA GLY A 163 19.61 -15.44 -1.14
C GLY A 163 18.99 -14.23 -0.44
N SER A 164 17.78 -13.85 -0.84
CA SER A 164 17.09 -12.63 -0.40
C SER A 164 16.36 -12.75 0.95
N ASP A 165 16.18 -13.97 1.47
CA ASP A 165 15.48 -14.19 2.74
C ASP A 165 16.34 -13.70 3.92
N HIS A 166 15.94 -12.57 4.51
CA HIS A 166 16.67 -11.94 5.61
C HIS A 166 16.67 -12.77 6.89
N GLU A 167 15.58 -13.48 7.20
CA GLU A 167 15.47 -14.27 8.42
C GLU A 167 16.32 -15.54 8.31
N GLU A 168 16.29 -16.20 7.15
CA GLU A 168 17.14 -17.36 6.89
C GLU A 168 18.63 -16.98 6.86
N ASN A 169 18.97 -15.84 6.25
CA ASN A 169 20.34 -15.34 6.27
C ASN A 169 20.85 -15.11 7.70
N GLU A 170 20.04 -14.49 8.56
CA GLU A 170 20.42 -14.26 9.95
C GLU A 170 20.57 -15.59 10.73
N ARG A 171 19.65 -16.54 10.52
CA ARG A 171 19.72 -17.88 11.12
C ARG A 171 20.98 -18.62 10.69
N THR A 172 21.25 -18.67 9.39
CA THR A 172 22.45 -19.31 8.83
C THR A 172 23.73 -18.70 9.40
N LEU A 173 23.83 -17.37 9.52
CA LEU A 173 24.99 -16.71 10.13
C LEU A 173 25.17 -17.07 11.62
N ARG A 174 24.07 -17.19 12.37
CA ARG A 174 24.11 -17.66 13.76
C ARG A 174 24.57 -19.11 13.84
N ASP A 175 24.11 -19.98 12.96
CA ASP A 175 24.50 -21.39 12.93
C ASP A 175 25.97 -21.56 12.56
N LEU A 176 26.47 -20.80 11.59
CA LEU A 176 27.89 -20.75 11.24
C LEU A 176 28.75 -20.26 12.41
N ALA A 177 28.25 -19.31 13.20
CA ALA A 177 28.92 -18.86 14.42
C ALA A 177 28.91 -19.93 15.51
N ALA A 178 27.78 -20.62 15.71
CA ALA A 178 27.66 -21.72 16.67
C ALA A 178 28.56 -22.92 16.30
N ALA A 179 28.72 -23.19 15.00
CA ALA A 179 29.66 -24.17 14.47
C ALA A 179 31.14 -23.71 14.55
N GLY A 180 31.39 -22.47 14.99
CA GLY A 180 32.74 -21.91 15.16
C GLY A 180 33.43 -21.50 13.86
N LEU A 181 32.71 -21.44 12.73
CA LEU A 181 33.22 -20.97 11.44
C LEU A 181 33.29 -19.43 11.39
N LEU A 182 32.34 -18.77 12.05
CA LEU A 182 32.28 -17.33 12.22
C LEU A 182 32.47 -16.94 13.69
N VAL A 183 33.01 -15.74 13.90
CA VAL A 183 33.12 -15.10 15.21
C VAL A 183 32.12 -13.94 15.23
N PRO A 184 31.06 -14.01 16.07
CA PRO A 184 30.15 -12.90 16.23
C PRO A 184 30.84 -11.77 17.01
N ARG A 185 30.60 -10.53 16.58
CA ARG A 185 31.08 -9.30 17.23
C ARG A 185 29.95 -8.30 17.33
N THR A 186 29.90 -7.55 18.41
CA THR A 186 28.94 -6.45 18.57
C THR A 186 29.14 -5.41 17.46
N TYR A 187 28.07 -5.02 16.79
CA TYR A 187 28.10 -4.01 15.73
C TYR A 187 26.83 -3.15 15.78
N GLY A 188 27.02 -1.86 16.00
CA GLY A 188 25.91 -0.90 16.06
C GLY A 188 24.93 -1.14 17.21
N ARG A 189 23.86 -0.34 17.21
CA ARG A 189 22.73 -0.45 18.15
C ARG A 189 21.45 -0.64 17.38
N ARG A 190 20.47 -1.24 18.02
CA ARG A 190 19.10 -1.36 17.50
C ARG A 190 18.10 -0.97 18.58
N VAL A 191 16.96 -0.46 18.14
CA VAL A 191 15.86 -0.13 19.04
C VAL A 191 15.35 -1.42 19.69
N GLN A 192 15.32 -1.45 21.02
CA GLN A 192 14.82 -2.59 21.77
C GLN A 192 14.20 -2.12 23.08
N CYS A 193 12.94 -2.51 23.30
CA CYS A 193 12.25 -2.24 24.55
C CYS A 193 12.92 -3.00 25.69
N ARG A 194 13.43 -2.29 26.69
CA ARG A 194 14.11 -2.92 27.83
C ARG A 194 13.18 -3.63 28.80
N GLN A 195 11.86 -3.42 28.70
CA GLN A 195 10.86 -4.08 29.54
C GLN A 195 10.51 -5.49 29.05
N CYS A 196 10.37 -5.67 27.72
CA CYS A 196 9.92 -6.94 27.15
C CYS A 196 10.86 -7.55 26.11
N GLY A 197 11.93 -6.84 25.72
CA GLY A 197 12.89 -7.29 24.72
C GLY A 197 12.42 -7.15 23.26
N SER A 198 11.19 -6.71 23.01
CA SER A 198 10.66 -6.50 21.65
C SER A 198 11.39 -5.36 20.93
N SER A 199 11.59 -5.52 19.63
CA SER A 199 12.08 -4.51 18.69
C SER A 199 10.97 -3.91 17.82
N GLU A 200 9.72 -4.23 18.11
CA GLU A 200 8.55 -3.63 17.44
C GLU A 200 8.14 -2.33 18.15
N VAL A 201 8.18 -1.25 17.39
CA VAL A 201 7.96 0.10 17.92
C VAL A 201 7.00 0.86 17.02
N GLU A 202 5.99 1.44 17.63
CA GLU A 202 5.10 2.42 17.01
C GLU A 202 5.76 3.79 17.08
N VAL A 203 5.90 4.44 15.93
CA VAL A 203 6.33 5.84 15.84
C VAL A 203 5.10 6.70 15.64
N SER A 204 4.94 7.70 16.50
CA SER A 204 3.81 8.62 16.43
C SER A 204 4.30 10.05 16.57
N LEU A 205 3.61 10.97 15.90
CA LEU A 205 3.73 12.40 16.12
C LEU A 205 2.68 12.79 17.16
N THR A 206 3.07 13.57 18.16
CA THR A 206 2.22 13.94 19.29
C THR A 206 2.22 15.45 19.50
N CYS A 207 1.08 16.00 19.89
CA CYS A 207 0.95 17.40 20.24
C CYS A 207 1.85 17.72 21.45
N PRO A 208 2.74 18.73 21.37
CA PRO A 208 3.56 19.12 22.50
C PRO A 208 2.77 19.58 23.72
N SER A 209 1.54 20.10 23.50
CA SER A 209 0.69 20.68 24.53
C SER A 209 -0.14 19.64 25.31
N CYS A 210 -0.68 18.62 24.64
CA CYS A 210 -1.57 17.62 25.26
C CYS A 210 -1.16 16.17 25.02
N ASP A 211 -0.07 15.91 24.28
CA ASP A 211 0.42 14.57 23.90
C ASP A 211 -0.54 13.74 23.02
N SER A 212 -1.64 14.33 22.55
CA SER A 212 -2.56 13.70 21.58
C SER A 212 -1.84 13.39 20.26
N LYS A 213 -2.18 12.24 19.67
CA LYS A 213 -1.72 11.81 18.34
C LYS A 213 -2.59 12.35 17.21
N ASP A 214 -3.72 12.96 17.54
CA ASP A 214 -4.69 13.44 16.55
C ASP A 214 -4.27 14.82 16.04
N LEU A 215 -3.44 14.79 15.01
CA LEU A 215 -2.83 15.93 14.35
C LEU A 215 -3.23 15.93 12.88
N TYR A 216 -3.65 17.08 12.37
CA TYR A 216 -4.04 17.24 10.97
C TYR A 216 -3.44 18.51 10.36
N LYS A 217 -3.25 18.49 9.03
CA LYS A 217 -2.75 19.63 8.27
C LYS A 217 -3.91 20.45 7.72
N VAL A 218 -3.90 21.74 8.01
CA VAL A 218 -4.77 22.73 7.37
C VAL A 218 -3.98 23.49 6.33
N TYR A 219 -4.43 23.40 5.10
CA TYR A 219 -3.81 24.07 3.96
C TYR A 219 -4.53 25.40 3.73
N ALA A 220 -3.79 26.51 3.78
CA ALA A 220 -4.28 27.77 3.26
C ALA A 220 -4.02 27.80 1.75
N VAL A 221 -5.08 27.91 0.95
CA VAL A 221 -5.01 27.84 -0.51
C VAL A 221 -5.71 29.02 -1.16
N TYR A 222 -5.26 29.40 -2.35
CA TYR A 222 -5.93 30.40 -3.17
C TYR A 222 -6.97 29.75 -4.08
N CYS A 223 -8.22 30.23 -4.02
CA CYS A 223 -9.27 29.74 -4.90
C CYS A 223 -9.20 30.41 -6.27
N GLN A 224 -8.90 29.64 -7.32
CA GLN A 224 -8.83 30.16 -8.70
C GLN A 224 -10.19 30.67 -9.23
N HIS A 225 -11.32 30.19 -8.68
CA HIS A 225 -12.66 30.59 -9.13
C HIS A 225 -13.13 31.93 -8.57
N CYS A 226 -12.86 32.22 -7.30
CA CYS A 226 -13.36 33.44 -6.64
C CYS A 226 -12.27 34.39 -6.15
N GLY A 227 -11.00 34.01 -6.28
CA GLY A 227 -9.86 34.80 -5.87
C GLY A 227 -9.66 34.93 -4.35
N ASN A 228 -10.47 34.25 -3.53
CA ASN A 228 -10.34 34.29 -2.08
C ASN A 228 -9.35 33.24 -1.56
N ARG A 229 -8.66 33.57 -0.47
CA ARG A 229 -7.93 32.61 0.35
C ARG A 229 -8.92 31.79 1.17
N THR A 230 -8.84 30.47 1.08
CA THR A 230 -9.66 29.52 1.84
C THR A 230 -8.78 28.50 2.55
N GLN A 231 -9.34 27.80 3.53
CA GLN A 231 -8.70 26.66 4.17
C GLN A 231 -9.25 25.35 3.62
N ALA A 232 -8.40 24.34 3.54
CA ALA A 232 -8.77 22.99 3.13
C ALA A 232 -8.04 21.95 4.00
N LEU A 233 -8.74 20.87 4.32
CA LEU A 233 -8.15 19.64 4.81
C LEU A 233 -7.94 18.74 3.59
N ILE A 234 -6.70 18.32 3.36
CA ILE A 234 -6.34 17.49 2.20
C ILE A 234 -5.75 16.19 2.75
N PRO A 235 -6.57 15.14 2.94
CA PRO A 235 -6.09 13.78 3.12
C PRO A 235 -5.29 13.33 1.89
N ASP A 236 -4.35 12.40 2.07
CA ASP A 236 -3.41 11.98 1.02
C ASP A 236 -4.12 11.45 -0.25
N ASP A 237 -5.31 10.86 -0.12
CA ASP A 237 -6.07 10.27 -1.24
C ASP A 237 -7.13 11.21 -1.85
N LEU A 238 -7.20 12.47 -1.40
CA LEU A 238 -8.22 13.40 -1.88
C LEU A 238 -7.80 14.09 -3.18
N THR A 239 -8.62 13.98 -4.23
CA THR A 239 -8.33 14.56 -5.55
C THR A 239 -8.96 15.92 -5.79
N GLU A 240 -10.02 16.26 -5.04
CA GLU A 240 -10.74 17.53 -5.16
C GLU A 240 -11.13 18.08 -3.78
N VAL A 241 -11.09 19.41 -3.64
CA VAL A 241 -11.56 20.15 -2.46
C VAL A 241 -12.52 21.25 -2.87
N CYS A 242 -13.51 21.54 -2.03
CA CYS A 242 -14.44 22.63 -2.29
C CYS A 242 -13.98 23.92 -1.61
N CYS A 243 -14.02 25.03 -2.35
CA CYS A 243 -13.79 26.35 -1.76
C CYS A 243 -14.85 26.67 -0.71
N GLN A 244 -14.47 27.10 0.49
CA GLN A 244 -15.44 27.38 1.55
C GLN A 244 -16.32 28.60 1.26
N TYR A 245 -15.87 29.51 0.38
CA TYR A 245 -16.58 30.74 0.01
C TYR A 245 -17.54 30.54 -1.16
N CYS A 246 -17.02 30.15 -2.33
CA CYS A 246 -17.85 30.02 -3.54
C CYS A 246 -18.40 28.60 -3.77
N LYS A 247 -18.00 27.63 -2.94
CA LYS A 247 -18.38 26.21 -3.04
C LYS A 247 -17.96 25.52 -4.34
N ALA A 248 -17.18 26.18 -5.20
CA ALA A 248 -16.66 25.58 -6.41
C ALA A 248 -15.63 24.48 -6.07
N PRO A 249 -15.69 23.33 -6.75
CA PRO A 249 -14.69 22.28 -6.63
C PRO A 249 -13.36 22.74 -7.24
N MET A 250 -12.24 22.33 -6.64
CA MET A 250 -10.89 22.62 -7.08
C MET A 250 -10.08 21.33 -7.02
N LYS A 251 -9.37 21.00 -8.08
CA LYS A 251 -8.47 19.84 -8.09
C LYS A 251 -7.30 20.09 -7.17
N VAL A 252 -6.97 19.11 -6.35
CA VAL A 252 -5.85 19.18 -5.40
C VAL A 252 -4.52 19.40 -6.13
N SER A 253 -4.35 18.82 -7.33
CA SER A 253 -3.18 19.03 -8.20
C SER A 253 -2.96 20.48 -8.62
N ASP A 254 -4.03 21.28 -8.66
CA ASP A 254 -4.03 22.64 -9.20
C ASP A 254 -4.05 23.70 -8.09
N LEU A 255 -4.04 23.28 -6.82
CA LEU A 255 -4.08 24.20 -5.69
C LEU A 255 -2.77 24.97 -5.54
N ALA A 256 -2.88 26.29 -5.54
CA ALA A 256 -1.81 27.16 -5.08
C ALA A 256 -1.82 27.17 -3.54
N VAL A 257 -0.99 26.30 -2.94
CA VAL A 257 -0.79 26.24 -1.49
C VAL A 257 0.04 27.45 -1.04
N LEU A 258 -0.56 28.26 -0.16
CA LEU A 258 0.05 29.47 0.38
C LEU A 258 0.78 29.20 1.70
N ASP A 259 0.18 28.35 2.54
CA ASP A 259 0.69 28.00 3.85
C ASP A 259 0.12 26.65 4.33
N VAL A 260 0.81 26.01 5.26
CA VAL A 260 0.37 24.75 5.87
C VAL A 260 0.58 24.84 7.37
N GLU A 261 -0.52 24.71 8.11
CA GLU A 261 -0.50 24.69 9.57
C GLU A 261 -0.87 23.30 10.09
N VAL A 262 -0.15 22.79 11.09
CA VAL A 262 -0.49 21.55 11.77
C VAL A 262 -1.29 21.91 13.02
N LEU A 263 -2.50 21.38 13.14
CA LEU A 263 -3.38 21.59 14.29
C LEU A 263 -3.59 20.27 15.04
N CYS A 264 -3.77 20.38 16.36
CA CYS A 264 -4.22 19.27 17.18
C CYS A 264 -5.74 19.30 17.34
N GLN A 265 -6.41 18.20 17.02
CA GLN A 265 -7.86 18.10 17.14
C GLN A 265 -8.33 18.16 18.59
N GLU A 266 -7.55 17.57 19.50
CA GLU A 266 -7.90 17.49 20.93
C GLU A 266 -7.88 18.85 21.64
N CYS A 267 -6.86 19.67 21.40
CA CYS A 267 -6.67 20.94 22.12
C CYS A 267 -6.81 22.19 21.26
N GLY A 268 -7.01 22.04 19.94
CA GLY A 268 -7.17 23.13 18.97
C GLY A 268 -5.93 23.99 18.75
N ARG A 269 -4.79 23.65 19.36
CA ARG A 269 -3.56 24.45 19.22
C ARG A 269 -2.79 24.09 17.96
N ALA A 270 -2.18 25.11 17.36
CA ALA A 270 -1.13 24.93 16.39
C ALA A 270 0.04 24.17 17.02
N SER A 271 0.50 23.16 16.30
CA SER A 271 1.59 22.27 16.69
C SER A 271 2.61 22.22 15.54
N PRO A 272 3.33 23.33 15.27
CA PRO A 272 4.27 23.40 14.15
C PRO A 272 5.40 22.36 14.28
N ASP A 273 5.74 21.98 15.51
CA ASP A 273 6.74 20.96 15.82
C ASP A 273 6.15 19.80 16.64
N PRO A 274 5.44 18.84 16.02
CA PRO A 274 4.98 17.65 16.71
C PRO A 274 6.15 16.87 17.34
N ARG A 275 5.96 16.37 18.56
CA ARG A 275 6.97 15.53 19.22
C ARG A 275 6.92 14.11 18.67
N ILE A 276 8.08 13.57 18.30
CA ILE A 276 8.22 12.16 18.00
C ILE A 276 8.13 11.36 19.30
N ALA A 277 7.18 10.43 19.37
CA ALA A 277 7.02 9.49 20.46
C ALA A 277 7.17 8.07 19.95
N LEU A 278 8.00 7.29 20.64
CA LEU A 278 8.22 5.87 20.37
C LEU A 278 7.51 5.06 21.44
N THR A 279 6.70 4.07 21.04
CA THR A 279 5.98 3.20 21.97
C THR A 279 6.18 1.74 21.59
N CYS A 280 6.54 0.89 22.55
CA CYS A 280 6.62 -0.54 22.31
C CYS A 280 5.22 -1.11 21.99
N THR A 281 5.07 -1.80 20.87
CA THR A 281 3.76 -2.33 20.44
C THR A 281 3.25 -3.46 21.34
N VAL A 282 4.19 -4.21 21.96
CA VAL A 282 3.90 -5.40 22.77
C VAL A 282 3.49 -5.03 24.19
N CYS A 283 4.23 -4.14 24.87
CA CYS A 283 3.97 -3.80 26.28
C CYS A 283 3.45 -2.38 26.51
N GLY A 284 3.29 -1.57 25.46
CA GLY A 284 2.76 -0.20 25.55
C GLY A 284 3.72 0.81 26.18
N ARG A 285 4.94 0.42 26.57
CA ARG A 285 5.91 1.33 27.20
C ARG A 285 6.39 2.39 26.21
N ARG A 286 6.36 3.67 26.62
CA ARG A 286 7.05 4.75 25.92
C ARG A 286 8.56 4.55 26.01
N LEU A 287 9.22 4.56 24.86
CA LEU A 287 10.66 4.35 24.72
C LEU A 287 11.38 5.68 24.79
N GLY A 288 12.40 5.75 25.65
CA GLY A 288 13.31 6.89 25.74
C GLY A 288 14.58 6.68 24.93
N ASN A 289 15.48 7.66 25.00
CA ASN A 289 16.77 7.62 24.29
C ASN A 289 17.59 6.35 24.58
N VAL A 290 17.51 5.83 25.80
CA VAL A 290 18.24 4.62 26.21
C VAL A 290 17.67 3.35 25.54
N ASP A 291 16.37 3.30 25.28
CA ASP A 291 15.72 2.15 24.63
C ASP A 291 16.05 2.11 23.12
N ILE A 292 16.26 3.27 22.49
CA ILE A 292 16.76 3.39 21.10
C ILE A 292 18.15 2.75 20.97
N LEU A 293 18.93 2.76 22.06
CA LEU A 293 20.26 2.14 22.14
C LEU A 293 20.25 0.78 22.86
N GLY A 294 19.06 0.25 23.18
CA GLY A 294 18.90 -0.89 24.08
C GLY A 294 19.41 -2.21 23.50
N GLY A 295 19.23 -2.41 22.19
CA GLY A 295 19.67 -3.62 21.51
C GLY A 295 21.05 -3.46 20.87
N THR A 296 21.75 -4.58 20.72
CA THR A 296 23.05 -4.64 20.03
C THR A 296 22.89 -5.47 18.76
N GLY A 297 23.35 -4.92 17.63
CA GLY A 297 23.46 -5.69 16.39
C GLY A 297 24.69 -6.61 16.44
N LEU A 298 24.69 -7.64 15.58
CA LEU A 298 25.84 -8.53 15.42
C LEU A 298 26.47 -8.32 14.04
N SER A 299 27.78 -8.43 14.00
CA SER A 299 28.56 -8.64 12.79
C SER A 299 29.28 -9.97 12.90
N TYR A 300 29.59 -10.59 11.77
CA TYR A 300 30.26 -11.87 11.73
C TYR A 300 31.56 -11.75 10.96
N ALA A 301 32.64 -12.26 11.54
CA ALA A 301 33.96 -12.28 10.93
C ALA A 301 34.49 -13.71 10.84
N SER A 302 35.35 -14.00 9.87
CA SER A 302 36.03 -15.30 9.81
C SER A 302 36.94 -15.48 11.02
N LYS A 303 37.02 -16.70 11.55
CA LYS A 303 37.94 -17.06 12.63
C LYS A 303 39.42 -17.01 12.20
N ILE A 304 39.71 -17.03 10.90
CA ILE A 304 41.07 -17.02 10.36
C ILE A 304 41.55 -15.56 10.28
N ASP A 305 42.44 -15.19 11.21
CA ASP A 305 43.14 -13.91 11.16
C ASP A 305 44.17 -13.93 10.03
N ARG A 306 43.84 -13.30 8.90
CA ARG A 306 44.76 -13.18 7.75
C ARG A 306 45.94 -12.22 8.00
N ARG A 307 46.08 -11.62 9.20
CA ARG A 307 47.17 -10.68 9.54
C ARG A 307 48.51 -11.32 9.89
N LYS A 308 48.67 -12.65 9.80
CA LYS A 308 49.97 -13.33 9.99
C LYS A 308 50.44 -14.11 8.75
N LYS A 309 50.54 -13.42 7.61
CA LYS A 309 51.39 -13.86 6.50
C LYS A 309 52.17 -12.65 5.96
N HIS A 310 53.24 -12.32 6.67
CA HIS A 310 54.43 -11.68 6.11
C HIS A 310 55.60 -12.61 6.36
#